data_AF-A0A0F9C5U8-F1
#
_entry.id   AF-A0A0F9C5U8-F1
#
_cell.length_a   1.000
_cell.length_b   1.000
_cell.length_c   1.000
_cell.angle_alpha   90.00
_cell.angle_beta   90.00
_cell.angle_gamma   90.00
#
_symmetry.space_group_name_H-M   'P 1'
#
loop_
_entity.id
_entity.type
_entity.pdbx_description
1 polymer ?
#
loop_
_entity_poly.entity_id
_entity_poly.type
_entity_poly.pdbx_seq_one_letter_code
_entity_poly.pdbx_strand_id
1 'polypeptide(L)' 'MPKEPKPMREIHQIQERFFNKERKLSSRERIRKLHKEATEIIRKYGLKIKTAV' A
#
# COMPACT_ATOMS: atom_id res chain seq x y z
N MET A 1 -16.80 -21.12 17.00
CA MET A 1 -16.45 -19.85 16.32
C MET A 1 -17.23 -19.79 15.02
N PRO A 2 -18.05 -18.76 14.77
CA PRO A 2 -18.78 -18.64 13.50
C PRO A 2 -17.76 -18.59 12.35
N LYS A 3 -17.99 -19.38 11.30
CA LYS A 3 -17.18 -19.33 10.07
C LYS A 3 -17.31 -17.92 9.48
N GLU A 4 -16.18 -17.27 9.24
CA GLU A 4 -16.14 -16.00 8.51
C GLU A 4 -16.90 -16.12 7.19
N PRO A 5 -17.77 -15.15 6.84
CA PRO A 5 -18.42 -15.10 5.53
C PRO A 5 -17.37 -15.13 4.40
N LYS A 6 -17.69 -15.80 3.27
CA LYS A 6 -16.75 -15.91 2.12
C LYS A 6 -16.10 -14.57 1.71
N PRO A 7 -16.85 -13.46 1.58
CA PRO A 7 -16.26 -12.17 1.22
C PRO A 7 -15.26 -11.67 2.27
N MET A 8 -15.57 -11.88 3.55
CA MET A 8 -14.70 -11.46 4.66
C MET A 8 -13.39 -12.23 4.66
N ARG A 9 -13.46 -13.54 4.38
CA ARG A 9 -12.28 -14.40 4.28
C ARG A 9 -11.35 -13.99 3.14
N GLU A 10 -11.92 -13.58 2.01
CA GLU A 10 -11.14 -13.07 0.87
C GLU A 10 -10.45 -11.75 1.19
N ILE A 11 -11.16 -10.81 1.83
CA ILE A 11 -10.59 -9.55 2.32
C ILE A 11 -9.44 -9.83 3.28
N HIS A 12 -9.63 -10.75 4.23
CA HIS A 12 -8.62 -11.14 5.19
C HIS A 12 -7.36 -11.68 4.50
N GLN A 13 -7.51 -12.59 3.53
CA GLN A 13 -6.38 -13.13 2.77
C GLN A 13 -5.63 -12.04 1.99
N ILE A 14 -6.35 -11.06 1.43
CA ILE A 14 -5.73 -9.93 0.73
C ILE A 14 -4.92 -9.09 1.72
N GLN A 15 -5.51 -8.74 2.87
CA GLN A 15 -4.84 -7.97 3.91
C GLN A 15 -3.62 -8.69 4.47
N GLU A 16 -3.71 -9.98 4.72
CA GLU A 16 -2.59 -10.79 5.20
C GLU A 16 -1.43 -10.82 4.21
N ARG A 17 -1.72 -10.92 2.90
CA ARG A 17 -0.70 -10.84 1.84
C ARG A 17 -0.01 -9.48 1.83
N PHE A 18 -0.76 -8.39 1.98
CA PHE A 18 -0.18 -7.04 2.08
C PHE A 18 0.68 -6.90 3.32
N PHE A 19 0.16 -7.33 4.48
CA PHE A 19 0.88 -7.30 5.74
C PHE A 19 2.19 -8.08 5.64
N ASN A 20 2.18 -9.32 5.14
CA ASN A 20 3.40 -10.12 5.00
C ASN A 20 4.42 -9.53 4.01
N LYS A 21 3.96 -8.81 2.99
CA LYS A 21 4.83 -8.09 2.04
C LYS A 21 5.46 -6.84 2.69
N GLU A 22 4.71 -6.12 3.50
CA GLU A 22 5.16 -4.87 4.12
C GLU A 22 5.91 -5.09 5.44
N ARG A 23 5.62 -6.17 6.18
CA ARG A 23 6.24 -6.50 7.48
C ARG A 23 7.75 -6.70 7.40
N LYS A 24 8.28 -7.00 6.20
CA LYS A 24 9.72 -7.15 5.96
C LYS A 24 10.44 -5.82 5.75
N LEU A 25 9.73 -4.72 5.58
CA LEU A 25 10.31 -3.41 5.34
C LEU A 25 10.47 -2.64 6.65
N SER A 26 11.65 -2.10 6.89
CA SER A 26 11.84 -1.09 7.93
C SER A 26 11.05 0.18 7.58
N SER A 27 10.65 0.97 8.60
CA SER A 27 9.94 2.25 8.39
C SER A 27 10.64 3.16 7.38
N ARG A 28 12.00 3.17 7.38
CA ARG A 28 12.80 3.93 6.41
C ARG A 28 12.67 3.40 4.98
N GLU A 29 12.64 2.08 4.81
CA GLU A 29 12.50 1.45 3.49
C GLU A 29 11.09 1.66 2.93
N ARG A 30 10.08 1.64 3.80
CA ARG A 30 8.70 1.93 3.42
C ARG A 30 8.53 3.35 2.90
N ILE A 31 9.12 4.34 3.59
CA ILE A 31 9.15 5.75 3.14
C ILE A 31 9.90 5.90 1.82
N ARG A 32 11.03 5.20 1.65
CA ARG A 32 11.81 5.25 0.39
C ARG A 32 11.04 4.68 -0.79
N LYS A 33 10.34 3.56 -0.57
CA LYS A 33 9.49 2.93 -1.58
C LYS A 33 8.34 3.85 -1.98
N LEU A 34 7.66 4.45 -1.00
CA LEU A 34 6.57 5.39 -1.24
C LEU A 34 7.01 6.61 -2.03
N HIS A 35 8.15 7.22 -1.70
CA HIS A 35 8.69 8.35 -2.48
C HIS A 35 9.03 7.96 -3.92
N LYS A 36 9.60 6.76 -4.13
CA LYS A 36 9.93 6.27 -5.47
C LYS A 36 8.67 6.07 -6.30
N GLU A 37 7.68 5.38 -5.75
CA GLU A 37 6.38 5.15 -6.41
C GLU A 37 5.67 6.47 -6.72
N ALA A 38 5.65 7.41 -5.77
CA ALA A 38 5.07 8.73 -5.98
C ALA A 38 5.76 9.48 -7.12
N THR A 39 7.10 9.46 -7.16
CA THR A 39 7.88 10.11 -8.22
C THR A 39 7.60 9.48 -9.60
N GLU A 40 7.49 8.16 -9.66
CA GLU A 40 7.16 7.45 -10.91
C GLU A 40 5.74 7.78 -11.38
N ILE A 41 4.76 7.85 -10.47
CA ILE A 41 3.38 8.22 -10.79
C ILE A 41 3.30 9.66 -11.30
N ILE A 42 3.97 10.59 -10.61
CA ILE A 42 4.06 12.00 -11.02
C ILE A 42 4.64 12.11 -12.43
N ARG A 43 5.74 11.40 -12.70
CA ARG A 43 6.39 11.39 -14.02
C ARG A 43 5.51 10.76 -15.09
N LYS A 44 4.86 9.63 -14.79
CA LYS A 44 4.05 8.86 -15.74
C LYS A 44 2.80 9.62 -16.18
N TYR A 45 2.14 10.31 -15.26
CA TYR A 45 0.87 10.97 -15.50
C TYR A 45 0.97 12.50 -15.55
N GLY A 46 2.19 13.07 -15.48
CA GLY A 46 2.42 14.51 -15.54
C GLY A 46 1.74 15.29 -14.40
N LEU A 47 1.57 14.66 -13.23
CA LEU A 47 0.78 15.22 -12.14
C LEU A 47 1.55 16.36 -11.46
N LYS A 48 0.88 17.48 -11.24
CA LYS A 48 1.39 18.56 -10.38
C LYS A 48 0.78 18.41 -9.00
N ILE A 49 1.61 18.17 -7.99
CA ILE A 49 1.14 18.20 -6.60
C ILE A 49 0.74 19.64 -6.30
N LYS A 50 -0.55 19.89 -6.13
CA LYS A 50 -1.03 21.14 -5.55
C LYS A 50 -0.94 21.00 -4.03
N THR A 51 0.06 21.63 -3.42
CA THR A 51 0.05 21.85 -1.98
C THR A 51 -1.06 22.84 -1.67
N ALA A 52 -2.13 22.38 -1.02
CA ALA A 52 -3.06 23.28 -0.34
C ALA A 52 -2.32 23.77 0.91
N VAL A 53 -1.66 24.92 0.78
CA VAL A 53 -1.18 25.72 1.90
C VAL A 53 -2.29 26.68 2.27
#